data_AF-A0A246KEI5-F1
#
_entry.id   AF-A0A246KEI5-F1
#
_cell.length_a   1.000
_cell.length_b   1.000
_cell.length_c   1.000
_cell.angle_alpha   90.00
_cell.angle_beta   90.00
_cell.angle_gamma   90.00
#
_symmetry.space_group_name_H-M   'P 1'
#
loop_
_entity.id
_entity.type
_entity.pdbx_description
1 polymer ?
#
loop_
_entity_poly.entity_id
_entity_poly.type
_entity_poly.pdbx_seq_one_letter_code
_entity_poly.pdbx_strand_id
1 'polypeptide(L)' 'MKTKAAALMFALAAPMLASACAPYEADPVSVYQWERKVQEIERREAERQRLCQTLDKESARYERECAGVKS' A
#
# COMPACT_ATOMS: atom_id res chain seq x y z
N MET A 1 11.81 -29.25 6.30
CA MET A 1 10.79 -28.29 6.82
C MET A 1 11.39 -27.08 7.53
N LYS A 2 12.54 -27.17 8.22
CA LYS A 2 13.19 -26.02 8.91
C LYS A 2 13.55 -24.82 8.01
N THR A 3 13.93 -25.04 6.75
CA THR A 3 14.32 -23.97 5.81
C THR A 3 13.14 -23.12 5.34
N LYS A 4 11.93 -23.69 5.24
CA LYS A 4 10.72 -22.97 4.80
C LYS A 4 10.22 -21.99 5.86
N ALA A 5 10.35 -22.33 7.15
CA ALA A 5 9.93 -21.47 8.25
C ALA A 5 10.81 -20.21 8.37
N ALA A 6 12.12 -20.35 8.16
CA ALA A 6 13.04 -19.21 8.17
C ALA A 6 12.76 -18.23 7.01
N ALA A 7 12.47 -18.76 5.81
CA ALA A 7 12.10 -17.93 4.65
C ALA A 7 10.79 -17.16 4.88
N LEU A 8 9.80 -17.79 5.53
CA LEU A 8 8.52 -17.15 5.83
C LEU A 8 8.68 -16.02 6.86
N MET A 9 9.52 -16.21 7.89
CA MET A 9 9.82 -15.18 8.88
C MET A 9 10.54 -13.96 8.27
N PHE A 10 11.47 -14.18 7.34
CA PHE A 10 12.15 -13.08 6.66
C PHE A 10 11.23 -12.29 5.73
N ALA A 11 10.29 -12.95 5.05
CA ALA A 11 9.33 -12.29 4.17
C ALA A 11 8.37 -11.34 4.94
N LEU A 12 8.07 -11.65 6.20
CA LEU A 12 7.21 -10.83 7.07
C LEU A 12 7.95 -9.65 7.73
N ALA A 13 9.26 -9.75 7.92
CA ALA A 13 10.05 -8.72 8.60
C ALA A 13 10.34 -7.49 7.72
N ALA A 14 10.45 -7.67 6.40
CA ALA A 14 10.76 -6.60 5.46
C ALA A 14 9.76 -5.41 5.47
N PRO A 15 8.43 -5.59 5.43
CA PRO A 15 7.49 -4.47 5.47
C PRO A 15 7.46 -3.75 6.83
N MET A 16 7.77 -4.44 7.93
CA MET A 16 7.80 -3.81 9.27
C MET A 16 8.97 -2.84 9.43
N LEU A 17 10.13 -3.15 8.84
CA LEU A 17 11.28 -2.22 8.84
C LEU A 17 11.02 -0.99 7.96
N ALA A 18 10.24 -1.14 6.88
CA ALA A 18 9.89 -0.01 6.02
C ALA A 18 8.97 1.01 6.72
N SER A 19 8.11 0.57 7.66
CA SER A 19 7.26 1.51 8.41
C SER A 19 8.03 2.29 9.49
N ALA A 20 9.25 1.87 9.85
CA ALA A 20 10.03 2.49 10.92
C ALA A 20 10.71 3.82 10.51
N CYS A 21 10.84 4.08 9.21
CA CYS A 21 11.40 5.34 8.68
C CYS A 21 10.34 6.29 8.10
N ALA A 22 9.06 6.02 8.32
CA ALA A 22 8.02 6.96 7.92
C ALA A 22 8.09 8.21 8.82
N PRO A 23 8.02 9.43 8.26
CA PRO A 23 7.90 10.64 9.07
C PRO A 23 6.64 10.54 9.93
N TYR A 24 6.72 10.97 11.19
CA TYR A 24 5.56 11.02 12.07
C TYR A 24 4.54 12.02 11.49
N GLU A 25 3.41 11.51 11.04
CA GLU A 25 2.23 12.31 10.73
C GLU A 25 1.30 12.25 11.93
N ALA A 26 1.00 13.41 12.51
CA ALA A 26 0.06 13.49 13.61
C ALA A 26 -1.32 12.99 13.16
N ASP A 27 -1.93 12.14 13.97
CA ASP A 27 -3.28 11.69 13.69
C ASP A 27 -4.29 12.83 13.83
N PRO A 28 -5.34 12.84 12.99
CA PRO A 28 -6.36 13.88 13.07
C PRO A 28 -7.09 13.81 14.42
N VAL A 29 -7.24 14.97 15.06
CA VAL A 29 -7.76 15.10 16.44
C VAL A 29 -9.24 15.44 16.49
N SER A 30 -9.90 15.58 15.34
CA SER A 30 -11.34 15.82 15.24
C SER A 30 -11.99 14.95 14.18
N VAL A 31 -13.30 14.72 14.32
CA VAL A 31 -14.09 13.93 13.37
C VAL A 31 -13.99 14.48 11.95
N TYR A 32 -14.10 15.79 11.77
CA TYR A 32 -13.96 16.42 10.45
C TYR A 32 -12.56 16.26 9.84
N GLN A 33 -11.52 16.28 10.67
CA GLN A 33 -10.17 16.03 10.17
C GLN A 33 -10.01 14.57 9.72
N TRP A 34 -10.63 13.62 10.43
CA TRP A 34 -10.71 12.23 10.01
C TRP A 34 -11.46 12.06 8.70
N GLU A 35 -12.64 12.67 8.57
CA GLU A 35 -13.44 12.61 7.35
C GLU A 35 -12.66 13.12 6.13
N ARG A 36 -11.95 14.24 6.27
CA ARG A 36 -11.10 14.76 5.18
C ARG A 36 -9.96 13.80 4.82
N LYS A 37 -9.32 13.18 5.82
CA LYS A 37 -8.25 12.19 5.59
C LYS A 37 -8.78 10.98 4.82
N VAL A 38 -9.96 10.46 5.20
CA VAL A 38 -10.60 9.34 4.52
C VAL A 38 -10.97 9.72 3.08
N GLN A 39 -11.58 10.87 2.85
CA GLN A 39 -11.93 11.35 1.50
C GLN A 39 -10.70 11.49 0.59
N GLU A 40 -9.57 11.97 1.14
CA GLU A 40 -8.33 12.05 0.37
C GLU A 40 -7.80 10.67 -0.02
N ILE A 41 -7.82 9.72 0.93
CA ILE A 41 -7.39 8.34 0.70
C ILE A 41 -8.26 7.71 -0.38
N GLU A 42 -9.59 7.78 -0.26
CA GLU A 42 -10.54 7.23 -1.23
C GLU A 42 -10.32 7.80 -2.64
N ARG A 43 -10.11 9.12 -2.74
CA ARG A 43 -9.81 9.77 -4.02
C ARG A 43 -8.53 9.22 -4.64
N ARG A 44 -7.46 9.10 -3.85
CA ARG A 44 -6.15 8.59 -4.31
C ARG A 44 -6.24 7.13 -4.71
N GLU A 45 -6.99 6.32 -3.97
CA GLU A 45 -7.21 4.91 -4.30
C GLU A 45 -8.03 4.73 -5.57
N ALA A 46 -9.09 5.52 -5.75
CA ALA A 46 -9.89 5.51 -6.96
C ALA A 46 -9.07 5.94 -8.18
N GLU A 47 -8.21 6.94 -8.04
CA GLU A 47 -7.28 7.35 -9.10
C GLU A 47 -6.29 6.22 -9.45
N ARG A 48 -5.69 5.58 -8.44
CA ARG A 48 -4.82 4.42 -8.64
C ARG A 48 -5.55 3.29 -9.38
N GLN A 49 -6.79 2.98 -9.00
CA GLN A 49 -7.59 1.96 -9.68
C GLN A 49 -7.82 2.31 -11.16
N ARG A 50 -8.16 3.57 -11.46
CA ARG A 50 -8.35 4.03 -12.85
C ARG A 50 -7.07 3.91 -13.68
N LEU A 51 -5.92 4.29 -13.11
CA LEU A 51 -4.63 4.15 -13.79
C LEU A 51 -4.30 2.67 -14.04
N CYS A 52 -4.57 1.80 -13.08
CA CYS A 52 -4.32 0.36 -13.22
C CYS A 52 -5.25 -0.33 -14.22
N GLN A 53 -6.45 0.19 -14.47
CA GLN A 53 -7.34 -0.33 -15.50
C GLN A 53 -6.84 -0.08 -16.92
N THR A 54 -6.05 0.98 -17.14
CA THR A 54 -5.55 1.35 -18.47
C THR A 54 -4.15 0.80 -18.75
N LEU A 55 -3.43 0.38 -17.72
CA LEU A 55 -2.10 -0.22 -17.85
C LEU A 55 -2.18 -1.66 -18.33
N ASP A 56 -1.21 -2.05 -19.15
CA ASP A 56 -1.02 -3.43 -19.57
C ASP A 56 -0.59 -4.29 -18.38
N LYS A 57 -1.34 -5.37 -18.13
CA LYS A 57 -1.17 -6.26 -16.97
C LYS A 57 0.14 -7.03 -17.00
N GLU A 58 0.72 -7.26 -18.17
CA GLU A 58 2.00 -7.95 -18.34
C GLU A 58 3.20 -6.98 -18.26
N SER A 59 2.94 -5.68 -18.17
CA SER A 59 4.00 -4.69 -18.09
C SER A 59 4.67 -4.68 -16.71
N ALA A 60 6.00 -4.56 -16.71
CA ALA A 60 6.76 -4.37 -15.46
C ALA A 60 6.31 -3.13 -14.67
N ARG A 61 5.65 -2.16 -15.34
CA ARG A 61 5.07 -0.99 -14.68
C ARG A 61 3.83 -1.35 -13.87
N TYR A 62 2.94 -2.18 -14.40
CA TYR A 62 1.77 -2.69 -13.69
C TYR A 62 2.18 -3.45 -12.43
N GLU A 63 3.19 -4.31 -12.52
CA GLU A 63 3.70 -5.07 -11.36
C GLU A 63 4.21 -4.17 -10.23
N ARG A 64 4.82 -3.01 -10.55
CA ARG A 64 5.32 -2.06 -9.54
C ARG A 64 4.25 -1.15 -8.96
N GLU A 65 3.35 -0.62 -9.81
CA GLU A 65 2.43 0.45 -9.43
C GLU A 65 1.04 -0.06 -9.01
N CYS A 66 0.65 -1.25 -9.47
CA CYS A 66 -0.70 -1.81 -9.30
C CYS A 66 -0.76 -3.06 -8.40
N ALA A 67 0.34 -3.41 -7.73
CA ALA A 67 0.38 -4.53 -6.80
C ALA A 67 -0.71 -4.39 -5.72
N GLY A 68 -1.61 -5.37 -5.63
CA GLY A 68 -2.70 -5.40 -4.65
C GLY A 68 -3.97 -4.64 -5.05
N VAL A 69 -4.02 -4.03 -6.23
CA VAL A 69 -5.28 -3.49 -6.79
C VAL A 69 -6.12 -4.67 -7.28
N LYS A 70 -7.34 -4.84 -6.73
CA LYS A 70 -8.28 -5.87 -7.20
C LYS A 70 -8.74 -5.50 -8.61
N SER A 71 -8.43 -6.35 -9.59
CA SER A 71 -8.87 -6.20 -10.98
C SER A 71 -10.31 -6.66 -11.19
#